data_AF-A0A2S2DDW8-F1
#
_entry.id   AF-A0A2S2DDW8-F1
#
_cell.length_a   1.000
_cell.length_b   1.000
_cell.length_c   1.000
_cell.angle_alpha   90.00
_cell.angle_beta   90.00
_cell.angle_gamma   90.00
#
_symmetry.space_group_name_H-M   'P 1'
#
loop_
_entity.id
_entity.type
_entity.pdbx_description
1 polymer ?
#
loop_
_entity_poly.entity_id
_entity_poly.type
_entity_poly.pdbx_seq_one_letter_code
_entity_poly.pdbx_strand_id
1 'polypeptide(L)'
;MASDIDRDLETAIGLVWGHLKARQYPQAAILAGGCLSLWPGQPMLVLLAAYAAGELGEPLTPQLRGQLDRSRHADLAALVLRRAAPAHAGEAP
;
A
#
# COMPACT_ATOMS: atom_id res chain seq x y z
N MET A 1 17.02 5.50 -20.56
CA MET A 1 16.15 4.30 -20.48
C MET A 1 16.03 3.76 -19.06
N ALA A 2 17.06 3.20 -18.42
CA ALA A 2 16.96 2.80 -17.00
C ALA A 2 16.59 3.99 -16.08
N SER A 3 17.17 5.16 -16.35
CA SER A 3 16.87 6.44 -15.67
C SER A 3 15.42 6.91 -15.80
N ASP A 4 14.75 6.54 -16.88
CA ASP A 4 13.39 7.00 -17.16
C ASP A 4 12.38 6.13 -16.42
N ILE A 5 12.63 4.82 -16.36
CA ILE A 5 11.83 3.88 -15.56
C ILE A 5 11.94 4.20 -14.06
N ASP A 6 13.14 4.52 -13.58
CA ASP A 6 13.33 4.91 -12.17
C ASP A 6 12.58 6.22 -11.85
N ARG A 7 12.60 7.20 -12.77
CA ARG A 7 11.86 8.46 -12.63
C ARG A 7 10.35 8.28 -12.69
N ASP A 8 9.87 7.40 -13.57
CA ASP A 8 8.45 7.06 -13.67
C ASP A 8 7.96 6.38 -12.40
N LEU A 9 8.78 5.48 -11.83
CA LEU A 9 8.49 4.84 -10.56
C LEU A 9 8.47 5.85 -9.39
N GLU A 10 9.45 6.75 -9.31
CA GLU A 10 9.45 7.83 -8.31
C GLU A 10 8.20 8.72 -8.44
N THR A 11 7.81 9.05 -9.67
CA THR A 11 6.61 9.84 -9.95
C THR A 11 5.35 9.09 -9.51
N ALA A 12 5.23 7.79 -9.82
CA ALA A 12 4.12 6.96 -9.42
C ALA A 12 3.98 6.88 -7.89
N ILE A 13 5.09 6.67 -7.17
CA ILE A 13 5.12 6.68 -5.70
C ILE A 13 4.65 8.05 -5.18
N GLY A 14 5.18 9.14 -5.73
CA GLY A 14 4.82 10.50 -5.35
C GLY A 14 3.32 10.80 -5.53
N LEU A 15 2.73 10.36 -6.64
CA LEU A 15 1.30 10.53 -6.92
C LEU A 15 0.42 9.74 -5.95
N VAL A 16 0.74 8.47 -5.70
CA VAL A 16 0.02 7.65 -4.71
C VAL A 16 0.09 8.31 -3.33
N TRP A 17 1.29 8.75 -2.92
CA TRP A 17 1.46 9.46 -1.66
C TRP A 17 0.66 10.76 -1.60
N GLY A 18 0.60 11.52 -2.70
CA GLY A 18 -0.22 12.72 -2.83
C GLY A 18 -1.70 12.45 -2.55
N HIS A 19 -2.27 11.40 -3.14
CA HIS A 19 -3.66 10.98 -2.88
C HIS A 19 -3.87 10.59 -1.41
N LEU A 20 -2.95 9.84 -0.80
CA LEU A 20 -3.02 9.49 0.62
C LEU A 20 -3.01 10.73 1.51
N LYS A 21 -2.12 11.69 1.25
CA LYS A 21 -2.04 12.96 1.99
C LYS A 21 -3.30 13.80 1.85
N ALA A 22 -3.96 13.74 0.68
CA ALA A 22 -5.24 14.37 0.43
C ALA A 22 -6.45 13.59 0.98
N ARG A 23 -6.23 12.47 1.70
CA ARG A 23 -7.26 11.53 2.20
C ARG A 23 -8.15 10.91 1.09
N GLN A 24 -7.64 10.86 -0.13
CA GLN A 24 -8.29 10.24 -1.28
C GLN A 24 -7.94 8.75 -1.33
N TYR A 25 -8.34 8.01 -0.28
CA TYR A 25 -7.93 6.61 -0.09
C TYR A 25 -8.41 5.65 -1.19
N PRO A 26 -9.66 5.73 -1.70
CA PRO A 26 -10.09 4.90 -2.83
C PRO A 26 -9.22 5.11 -4.07
N GLN A 27 -8.92 6.37 -4.41
CA GLN A 27 -8.08 6.73 -5.55
C GLN A 27 -6.65 6.26 -5.34
N ALA A 28 -6.11 6.41 -4.13
CA ALA A 28 -4.79 5.91 -3.78
C ALA A 28 -4.70 4.39 -3.91
N ALA A 29 -5.72 3.65 -3.46
CA ALA A 29 -5.76 2.19 -3.57
C ALA A 29 -5.80 1.72 -5.04
N ILE A 30 -6.67 2.33 -5.86
CA ILE A 30 -6.77 2.04 -7.30
C ILE A 30 -5.44 2.35 -8.00
N LEU A 31 -4.87 3.53 -7.75
CA LEU A 31 -3.62 3.94 -8.37
C LEU A 31 -2.47 3.01 -7.96
N ALA A 32 -2.31 2.75 -6.66
CA ALA A 32 -1.25 1.87 -6.16
C ALA A 32 -1.38 0.44 -6.72
N GLY A 33 -2.60 -0.10 -6.82
CA GLY A 33 -2.87 -1.39 -7.46
C GLY A 33 -2.50 -1.41 -8.94
N GLY A 34 -2.83 -0.34 -9.67
CA GLY A 34 -2.39 -0.15 -11.06
C GLY A 34 -0.87 -0.11 -11.18
N CYS A 35 -0.19 0.66 -10.32
CA CYS A 35 1.27 0.74 -10.30
C CYS A 35 1.91 -0.62 -9.96
N LEU A 36 1.33 -1.42 -9.07
CA LEU A 36 1.82 -2.76 -8.76
C LEU A 36 1.68 -3.76 -9.92
N SER A 37 0.79 -3.50 -10.88
CA SER A 37 0.73 -4.28 -12.12
C SER A 37 1.92 -3.99 -13.05
N LEU A 38 2.49 -2.78 -12.96
CA LEU A 38 3.65 -2.35 -13.74
C LEU A 38 4.98 -2.68 -13.05
N TRP A 39 5.04 -2.52 -11.72
CA TRP A 39 6.21 -2.82 -10.88
C TRP A 39 5.85 -3.81 -9.77
N PRO A 40 5.70 -5.11 -10.09
CA PRO A 40 5.28 -6.12 -9.13
C PRO A 40 6.25 -6.24 -7.95
N GLY A 41 5.73 -6.14 -6.73
CA GLY A 41 6.51 -6.33 -5.51
C GLY A 41 7.44 -5.18 -5.14
N GLN A 42 7.30 -4.02 -5.79
CA GLN A 42 8.03 -2.83 -5.39
C GLN A 42 7.66 -2.47 -3.92
N PRO A 43 8.62 -2.44 -2.97
CA PRO A 43 8.31 -2.39 -1.54
C PRO A 43 7.48 -1.18 -1.08
N MET A 44 7.76 0.00 -1.64
CA MET A 44 7.04 1.24 -1.33
C MET A 44 5.62 1.21 -1.89
N LEU A 45 5.41 0.74 -3.12
CA LEU A 45 4.07 0.62 -3.69
C LEU A 45 3.22 -0.40 -2.90
N VAL A 46 3.81 -1.51 -2.46
CA VAL A 46 3.16 -2.48 -1.59
C VAL A 46 2.72 -1.83 -0.27
N LEU A 47 3.62 -1.05 0.37
CA LEU A 47 3.30 -0.33 1.60
C LEU A 47 2.16 0.67 1.40
N LEU A 48 2.20 1.46 0.33
CA LEU A 48 1.19 2.48 0.05
C LEU A 48 -0.17 1.86 -0.29
N ALA A 49 -0.20 0.77 -1.06
CA ALA A 49 -1.42 0.03 -1.36
C ALA A 49 -2.05 -0.53 -0.09
N ALA A 50 -1.23 -1.14 0.78
CA ALA A 50 -1.70 -1.70 2.03
C ALA A 50 -2.14 -0.63 3.03
N TYR A 51 -1.46 0.52 3.05
CA TYR A 51 -1.87 1.68 3.83
C TYR A 51 -3.25 2.17 3.38
N ALA A 52 -3.46 2.34 2.08
CA ALA A 52 -4.75 2.76 1.51
C ALA A 52 -5.88 1.78 1.88
N ALA A 53 -5.64 0.47 1.72
CA ALA A 53 -6.61 -0.56 2.10
C ALA A 53 -6.95 -0.51 3.61
N GLY A 54 -5.94 -0.30 4.47
CA GLY A 54 -6.16 -0.12 5.90
C GLY A 54 -7.01 1.10 6.25
N GLU A 55 -6.83 2.22 5.56
CA GLU A 55 -7.70 3.41 5.74
C GLU A 55 -9.14 3.18 5.28
N LEU A 56 -9.34 2.32 4.29
CA LEU A 56 -10.66 1.93 3.79
C LEU A 56 -11.33 0.86 4.68
N GLY A 57 -10.60 0.27 5.63
CA GLY A 57 -11.06 -0.88 6.40
C GLY A 57 -11.18 -2.16 5.54
N GLU A 58 -10.54 -2.17 4.38
CA GLU A 58 -10.56 -3.33 3.48
C GLU A 58 -9.51 -4.36 3.92
N PRO A 59 -9.85 -5.65 3.88
CA PRO A 59 -8.90 -6.70 4.23
C PRO A 59 -7.75 -6.73 3.22
N LEU A 60 -6.51 -6.79 3.71
CA LEU A 60 -5.35 -7.00 2.83
C LEU A 60 -5.44 -8.36 2.14
N THR A 61 -5.21 -8.37 0.83
CA THR A 61 -5.14 -9.62 0.07
C THR A 61 -3.97 -10.49 0.54
N PRO A 62 -4.05 -11.83 0.42
CA PRO A 62 -2.96 -12.72 0.84
C PRO A 62 -1.63 -12.40 0.17
N GLN A 63 -1.67 -12.00 -1.11
CA GLN A 63 -0.50 -11.58 -1.86
C GLN A 63 0.16 -10.32 -1.26
N LEU A 64 -0.64 -9.28 -0.99
CA LEU A 64 -0.12 -8.03 -0.44
C LEU A 64 0.46 -8.25 0.96
N ARG A 65 -0.21 -9.07 1.78
CA ARG A 65 0.27 -9.48 3.11
C ARG A 65 1.62 -10.21 3.02
N GLY A 66 1.75 -11.21 2.16
CA GLY A 66 3.01 -11.93 1.96
C GLY A 66 4.14 -11.10 1.33
N GLN A 67 3.83 -9.97 0.69
CA GLN A 67 4.83 -9.00 0.24
C GLN A 67 5.25 -8.06 1.38
N LEU A 68 4.33 -7.65 2.25
CA LEU A 68 4.65 -6.87 3.46
C LEU A 68 5.54 -7.65 4.42
N ASP A 69 5.24 -8.93 4.65
CA ASP A 69 6.02 -9.79 5.55
C ASP A 69 7.49 -9.94 5.11
N ARG A 70 7.76 -9.78 3.81
CA ARG A 70 9.11 -9.83 3.21
C ARG A 70 9.67 -8.45 2.89
N SER A 71 8.98 -7.38 3.27
CA SER A 71 9.41 -6.02 2.98
C SER A 71 10.70 -5.70 3.72
N ARG A 72 11.66 -5.08 3.01
CA ARG A 72 12.87 -4.52 3.62
C ARG A 72 12.59 -3.38 4.61
N HIS A 73 11.37 -2.84 4.61
CA HIS A 73 10.93 -1.78 5.52
C HIS A 73 10.04 -2.37 6.61
N ALA A 74 10.60 -3.25 7.44
CA ALA A 74 9.86 -4.04 8.43
C ALA A 74 9.02 -3.17 9.40
N ASP A 75 9.57 -2.05 9.88
CA ASP A 75 8.86 -1.16 10.82
C ASP A 75 7.62 -0.52 10.19
N LEU A 76 7.74 -0.06 8.93
CA LEU A 76 6.62 0.51 8.19
C LEU A 76 5.59 -0.57 7.83
N ALA A 77 6.05 -1.76 7.45
CA ALA A 77 5.17 -2.89 7.17
C ALA A 77 4.37 -3.29 8.41
N ALA A 78 5.01 -3.39 9.58
CA ALA A 78 4.35 -3.68 10.84
C ALA A 78 3.33 -2.60 11.23
N LEU A 79 3.64 -1.32 11.00
CA LEU A 79 2.70 -0.22 11.22
C LEU A 79 1.47 -0.34 10.33
N VAL A 80 1.67 -0.61 9.03
CA VAL A 80 0.58 -0.78 8.06
C VAL A 80 -0.26 -2.01 8.38
N LEU A 81 0.37 -3.15 8.71
CA LEU A 81 -0.33 -4.37 9.12
C LEU A 81 -1.18 -4.16 10.37
N ARG A 82 -0.66 -3.44 11.37
CA ARG A 82 -1.43 -3.09 12.57
C ARG A 82 -2.62 -2.18 12.24
N ARG A 83 -2.45 -1.28 11.28
CA ARG A 83 -3.51 -0.35 10.85
C ARG A 83 -4.59 -1.01 10.00
N ALA A 84 -4.19 -1.99 9.19
CA ALA A 84 -5.10 -2.78 8.37
C ALA A 84 -5.70 -3.99 9.10
N ALA A 85 -5.25 -4.26 10.33
CA ALA A 85 -5.93 -5.21 11.19
C ALA A 85 -7.35 -4.67 11.46
N PRO A 86 -8.39 -5.50 11.33
CA PRO A 86 -9.74 -5.07 11.66
C PRO A 86 -9.74 -4.54 13.10
N ALA A 87 -10.28 -3.34 13.30
CA ALA A 87 -10.66 -2.88 14.63
C ALA A 87 -11.51 -3.99 15.24
N HIS A 88 -11.01 -4.59 16.31
CA HIS A 88 -11.52 -5.78 16.99
C HIS A 88 -12.86 -6.32 16.49
N ALA A 89 -12.89 -7.59 16.09
CA ALA A 89 -14.08 -8.43 16.22
C ALA A 89 -14.47 -8.52 17.71
N GLY A 90 -15.00 -7.42 18.23
CA GLY A 90 -15.39 -7.20 19.60
C GLY A 90 -16.65 -6.36 19.55
N GLU A 91 -17.75 -6.99 19.16
CA GLU A 91 -18.98 -7.06 19.96
C GLU A 91 -19.94 -8.02 19.26
N ALA A 92 -20.06 -9.24 19.79
CA ALA A 92 -21.27 -10.04 19.64
C ALA A 92 -21.65 -10.49 21.07
N PRO A 93 -22.91 -10.25 21.50
CA PRO A 93 -23.35 -10.32 22.90
C PRO A 93 -23.25 -11.71 23.53
#